data_AF-A0A9W4V0A3-F1
#
_entry.id   AF-A0A9W4V0A3-F1
#
_cell.length_a   1.000
_cell.length_b   1.000
_cell.length_c   1.000
_cell.angle_alpha   90.00
_cell.angle_beta   90.00
_cell.angle_gamma   90.00
#
_symmetry.space_group_name_H-M   'P 1'
#
loop_
_entity.id
_entity.type
_entity.pdbx_description
1 polymer ?
#
loop_
_entity_poly.entity_id
_entity_poly.type
_entity_poly.pdbx_seq_one_letter_code
_entity_poly.pdbx_strand_id
1 'polypeptide(L)'
;MSMNFISVIMLIDTNIWIDLYEAGLTWVIREIVKLPGHEVWITGCVRRELDNPEYGGVHARTDGMFDDGTVVTGRVPRQDPSKPSIYKKAEDEMIALVEGLLGKESGLIVTNDDQALGKCRIRNIRSLDMAKFLIWCCEHGVLGRDDAVDGFDDLAKDGPVLKISRQKFIDEISRSPAPSRRGRAGKSRGDGSRGS
;
A
#
# COMPACT_ATOMS: atom_id res chain seq x y z
N MET A 1 -18.23 26.80 9.80
CA MET A 1 -18.13 25.89 8.63
C MET A 1 -17.52 24.60 9.13
N SER A 2 -18.25 23.49 9.06
CA SER A 2 -17.69 22.16 9.34
C SER A 2 -16.69 21.86 8.21
N MET A 3 -15.40 21.80 8.53
CA MET A 3 -14.45 21.13 7.63
C MET A 3 -14.85 19.66 7.65
N ASN A 4 -15.57 19.20 6.63
CA ASN A 4 -15.79 17.78 6.42
C ASN A 4 -14.40 17.17 6.20
N PHE A 5 -13.84 16.56 7.24
CA PHE A 5 -12.61 15.81 7.14
C PHE A 5 -12.94 14.55 6.34
N ILE A 6 -12.50 14.51 5.08
CA ILE A 6 -12.66 13.30 4.26
C ILE A 6 -11.58 12.33 4.70
N SER A 7 -11.97 11.21 5.29
CA SER A 7 -11.05 10.12 5.58
C SER A 7 -10.57 9.49 4.28
N VAL A 8 -9.27 9.21 4.17
CA VAL A 8 -8.69 8.45 3.05
C VAL A 8 -8.54 7.00 3.47
N ILE A 9 -9.30 6.12 2.84
CA ILE A 9 -9.26 4.68 3.11
C ILE A 9 -8.55 4.01 1.94
N MET A 10 -7.33 3.57 2.19
CA MET A 10 -6.48 2.93 1.18
C MET A 10 -6.73 1.41 1.18
N LEU A 11 -7.20 0.90 0.05
CA LEU A 11 -7.44 -0.52 -0.19
C LEU A 11 -6.28 -1.09 -0.99
N ILE A 12 -5.49 -1.95 -0.35
CA ILE A 12 -4.25 -2.49 -0.94
C ILE A 12 -4.48 -3.91 -1.43
N ASP A 13 -4.17 -4.13 -2.70
CA ASP A 13 -4.23 -5.42 -3.39
C ASP A 13 -3.16 -6.42 -2.91
N THR A 14 -3.41 -7.72 -3.06
CA THR A 14 -2.52 -8.81 -2.65
C THR A 14 -1.13 -8.69 -3.27
N ASN A 15 -1.04 -8.41 -4.57
CA ASN A 15 0.27 -8.30 -5.23
C ASN A 15 1.07 -7.08 -4.73
N ILE A 16 0.39 -5.97 -4.41
CA ILE A 16 1.06 -4.80 -3.82
C ILE A 16 1.64 -5.15 -2.45
N TRP A 17 0.95 -5.94 -1.64
CA TRP A 17 1.47 -6.44 -0.36
C TRP A 17 2.75 -7.27 -0.53
N ILE A 18 2.75 -8.19 -1.51
CA ILE A 18 3.90 -9.04 -1.81
C ILE A 18 5.08 -8.20 -2.29
N ASP A 19 4.84 -7.33 -3.26
CA ASP A 19 5.85 -6.42 -3.82
C ASP A 19 6.50 -5.55 -2.72
N LEU A 20 5.69 -5.00 -1.80
CA LEU A 20 6.21 -4.21 -0.67
C LEU A 20 7.04 -5.06 0.30
N TYR A 21 6.66 -6.32 0.52
CA TYR A 21 7.41 -7.22 1.38
C TYR A 21 8.77 -7.56 0.77
N GLU A 22 8.81 -7.90 -0.53
CA GLU A 22 10.03 -8.22 -1.25
C GLU A 22 11.00 -7.03 -1.30
N ALA A 23 10.47 -5.82 -1.45
CA ALA A 23 11.25 -4.57 -1.40
C ALA A 23 11.61 -4.11 0.02
N GLY A 24 11.19 -4.82 1.08
CA GLY A 24 11.44 -4.40 2.47
C GLY A 24 10.73 -3.09 2.87
N LEU A 25 9.62 -2.77 2.22
CA LEU A 25 8.86 -1.53 2.36
C LEU A 25 7.53 -1.69 3.10
N THR A 26 7.16 -2.88 3.57
CA THR A 26 5.90 -3.12 4.30
C THR A 26 5.67 -2.13 5.45
N TRP A 27 6.74 -1.66 6.11
CA TRP A 27 6.70 -0.66 7.16
C TRP A 27 5.97 0.64 6.78
N VAL A 28 5.93 1.01 5.48
CA VAL A 28 5.23 2.24 5.03
C VAL A 28 3.76 2.21 5.42
N ILE A 29 3.13 1.04 5.44
CA ILE A 29 1.71 0.85 5.82
C ILE A 29 1.47 1.34 7.25
N ARG A 30 2.42 1.11 8.17
CA ARG A 30 2.34 1.59 9.55
C ARG A 30 2.51 3.10 9.67
N GLU A 31 3.25 3.72 8.76
CA GLU A 31 3.39 5.17 8.74
C GLU A 31 2.16 5.84 8.11
N ILE A 32 1.52 5.21 7.11
CA ILE A 32 0.28 5.71 6.50
C ILE A 32 -0.81 5.92 7.56
N VAL A 33 -1.04 4.94 8.43
CA VAL A 33 -2.10 5.03 9.45
C VAL A 33 -1.82 6.07 10.55
N LYS A 34 -0.61 6.65 10.59
CA LYS A 34 -0.29 7.78 11.47
C LYS A 34 -0.68 9.12 10.86
N LEU A 35 -0.96 9.18 9.56
CA LEU A 35 -1.44 10.38 8.90
C LEU A 35 -2.87 10.67 9.36
N PRO A 36 -3.21 11.95 9.68
CA PRO A 36 -4.56 12.30 10.11
C PRO A 36 -5.65 11.85 9.12
N GLY A 37 -6.61 11.07 9.62
CA GLY A 37 -7.74 10.51 8.87
C GLY A 37 -7.37 9.58 7.71
N HIS A 38 -6.23 8.90 7.80
CA HIS A 38 -5.87 7.82 6.87
C HIS A 38 -6.06 6.47 7.55
N GLU A 39 -6.62 5.52 6.81
CA GLU A 39 -6.76 4.13 7.22
C GLU A 39 -6.31 3.22 6.09
N VAL A 40 -5.75 2.05 6.44
CA VAL A 40 -5.41 1.01 5.48
C VAL A 40 -6.33 -0.18 5.69
N TRP A 41 -7.04 -0.54 4.63
CA TRP A 41 -8.02 -1.61 4.63
C TRP A 41 -7.63 -2.68 3.61
N ILE A 42 -8.06 -3.91 3.87
CA ILE A 42 -8.07 -4.99 2.90
C ILE A 42 -9.46 -5.62 2.87
N THR A 43 -9.77 -6.37 1.81
CA THR A 43 -11.01 -7.14 1.75
C THR A 43 -10.80 -8.59 2.17
N GLY A 44 -11.87 -9.37 2.26
CA GLY A 44 -11.80 -10.79 2.61
C GLY A 44 -11.07 -11.64 1.58
N CYS A 45 -11.16 -11.31 0.29
CA CYS A 45 -10.38 -11.93 -0.79
C CYS A 45 -8.89 -11.69 -0.59
N VAL A 46 -8.46 -10.43 -0.47
CA VAL A 46 -7.06 -10.09 -0.23
C VAL A 46 -6.56 -10.83 1.02
N ARG A 47 -7.35 -10.84 2.09
CA ARG A 47 -6.98 -11.59 3.30
C ARG A 47 -6.76 -13.07 3.03
N ARG A 48 -7.67 -13.75 2.33
CA ARG A 48 -7.55 -15.18 2.02
C ARG A 48 -6.38 -15.48 1.09
N GLU A 49 -6.11 -14.62 0.12
CA GLU A 49 -4.96 -14.76 -0.77
C GLU A 49 -3.65 -14.59 0.01
N LEU A 50 -3.58 -13.60 0.90
CA LEU A 50 -2.46 -13.43 1.83
C LEU A 50 -2.32 -14.58 2.84
N ASP A 51 -3.41 -15.27 3.17
CA ASP A 51 -3.39 -16.42 4.08
C ASP A 51 -3.04 -17.74 3.36
N ASN A 52 -3.07 -17.77 2.02
CA ASN A 52 -2.83 -18.99 1.25
C ASN A 52 -1.35 -19.07 0.79
N PRO A 53 -0.59 -20.11 1.20
CA PRO A 53 0.81 -20.28 0.81
C PRO A 53 1.05 -20.31 -0.70
N GLU A 54 0.07 -20.77 -1.49
CA GLU A 54 0.18 -20.88 -2.95
C GLU A 54 0.25 -19.51 -3.64
N TYR A 55 -0.23 -18.45 -2.99
CA TYR A 55 -0.24 -17.09 -3.53
C TYR A 55 0.99 -16.28 -3.09
N GLY A 56 1.94 -16.87 -2.34
CA GLY A 56 3.15 -16.19 -1.84
C GLY A 56 2.91 -15.19 -0.69
N GLY A 57 1.65 -14.77 -0.49
CA GLY A 57 1.26 -13.71 0.44
C GLY A 57 1.41 -14.04 1.93
N VAL A 58 1.59 -15.32 2.31
CA VAL A 58 1.78 -15.72 3.73
C VAL A 58 3.03 -15.08 4.32
N HIS A 59 4.06 -14.87 3.50
CA HIS A 59 5.28 -14.16 3.92
C HIS A 59 5.07 -12.65 4.01
N ALA A 60 4.18 -12.06 3.22
CA ALA A 60 3.85 -10.63 3.32
C ALA A 60 3.09 -10.28 4.61
N ARG A 61 2.59 -11.28 5.36
CA ARG A 61 1.93 -11.08 6.67
C ARG A 61 2.90 -10.99 7.86
N THR A 62 4.21 -11.02 7.66
CA THR A 62 5.23 -11.16 8.72
C THR A 62 5.25 -10.06 9.78
N ASP A 63 4.59 -8.93 9.53
CA ASP A 63 4.76 -7.74 10.34
C ASP A 63 3.72 -7.57 11.46
N GLY A 64 2.77 -8.51 11.62
CA GLY A 64 1.76 -8.47 12.71
C GLY A 64 0.70 -7.37 12.59
N MET A 65 0.63 -6.67 11.44
CA MET A 65 -0.24 -5.50 11.21
C MET A 65 -1.75 -5.79 11.29
N PHE A 66 -2.14 -7.05 11.08
CA PHE A 66 -3.53 -7.47 11.23
C PHE A 66 -3.92 -7.67 12.69
N ASP A 67 -2.97 -8.10 13.52
CA ASP A 67 -3.23 -8.46 14.90
C ASP A 67 -3.22 -7.23 15.81
N ASP A 68 -2.40 -6.23 15.47
CA ASP A 68 -2.34 -4.96 16.20
C ASP A 68 -3.33 -3.89 15.72
N GLY A 69 -4.14 -4.20 14.70
CA GLY A 69 -5.17 -3.31 14.18
C GLY A 69 -4.67 -2.21 13.24
N THR A 70 -3.41 -2.25 12.80
CA THR A 70 -2.91 -1.35 11.74
C THR A 70 -3.73 -1.49 10.46
N VAL A 71 -4.15 -2.71 10.11
CA VAL A 71 -4.95 -2.98 8.91
C VAL A 71 -6.32 -3.52 9.25
N VAL A 72 -7.35 -2.89 8.71
CA VAL A 72 -8.76 -3.26 8.93
C VAL A 72 -9.23 -4.17 7.80
N THR A 73 -9.89 -5.28 8.13
CA THR A 73 -10.60 -6.09 7.12
C THR A 73 -12.01 -5.52 6.89
N GLY A 74 -12.20 -4.86 5.75
CA GLY A 74 -13.47 -4.29 5.35
C GLY A 74 -14.52 -5.34 5.00
N ARG A 75 -15.74 -5.18 5.52
CA ARG A 75 -16.87 -6.05 5.17
C ARG A 75 -17.55 -5.54 3.91
N VAL A 76 -17.49 -6.33 2.83
CA VAL A 76 -18.17 -5.99 1.58
C VAL A 76 -19.69 -6.15 1.76
N PRO A 77 -20.50 -5.13 1.44
CA PRO A 77 -21.95 -5.22 1.57
C PRO A 77 -22.51 -6.42 0.81
N ARG A 78 -23.43 -7.15 1.44
CA ARG A 78 -24.11 -8.34 0.88
C ARG A 78 -23.21 -9.57 0.70
N GLN A 79 -21.98 -9.53 1.18
CA GLN A 79 -21.11 -10.70 1.23
C GLN A 79 -21.07 -11.30 2.63
N ASP A 80 -21.33 -12.61 2.68
CA ASP A 80 -21.13 -13.39 3.89
C ASP A 80 -19.63 -13.73 4.01
N PRO A 81 -18.92 -13.23 5.05
CA PRO A 81 -17.50 -13.49 5.22
C PRO A 81 -17.17 -14.96 5.48
N SER A 82 -18.15 -15.78 5.88
CA SER A 82 -17.98 -17.23 6.09
C SER A 82 -18.12 -18.06 4.81
N LYS A 83 -18.50 -17.44 3.68
CA LYS A 83 -18.68 -18.10 2.39
C LYS A 83 -17.59 -17.70 1.39
N PRO A 84 -17.35 -18.54 0.35
CA PRO A 84 -16.51 -18.13 -0.78
C PRO A 84 -16.99 -16.79 -1.33
N SER A 85 -16.04 -15.94 -1.77
CA SER A 85 -16.42 -14.67 -2.36
C SER A 85 -17.29 -14.87 -3.59
N ILE A 86 -18.30 -14.01 -3.74
CA ILE A 86 -19.06 -13.91 -4.98
C ILE A 86 -18.23 -13.23 -6.08
N TYR A 87 -17.12 -12.59 -5.73
CA TYR A 87 -16.16 -11.98 -6.64
C TYR A 87 -15.06 -12.98 -6.97
N LYS A 88 -14.75 -13.11 -8.27
CA LYS A 88 -13.67 -13.98 -8.75
C LYS A 88 -12.28 -13.40 -8.53
N LYS A 89 -12.19 -12.07 -8.42
CA LYS A 89 -10.95 -11.30 -8.31
C LYS A 89 -11.01 -10.41 -7.07
N ALA A 90 -9.89 -10.28 -6.35
CA ALA A 90 -9.80 -9.44 -5.15
C ALA A 90 -10.13 -7.97 -5.45
N GLU A 91 -9.71 -7.46 -6.60
CA GLU A 91 -9.91 -6.07 -7.00
C GLU A 91 -11.37 -5.73 -7.29
N ASP A 92 -12.15 -6.70 -7.79
CA ASP A 92 -13.59 -6.52 -7.96
C ASP A 92 -14.32 -6.40 -6.62
N GLU A 93 -13.83 -7.11 -5.60
CA GLU A 93 -14.33 -7.01 -4.23
C GLU A 93 -13.94 -5.66 -3.60
N MET A 94 -12.73 -5.16 -3.85
CA MET A 94 -12.30 -3.81 -3.43
C MET A 94 -13.15 -2.72 -4.07
N ILE A 95 -13.41 -2.80 -5.38
CA ILE A 95 -14.28 -1.86 -6.11
C ILE A 95 -15.69 -1.87 -5.51
N ALA A 96 -16.24 -3.06 -5.24
CA ALA A 96 -17.56 -3.19 -4.63
C ALA A 96 -17.63 -2.58 -3.22
N LEU A 97 -16.56 -2.71 -2.42
CA LEU A 97 -16.47 -2.09 -1.11
C LEU A 97 -16.48 -0.55 -1.20
N VAL A 98 -15.74 0.03 -2.16
CA VAL A 98 -15.75 1.47 -2.39
C VAL A 98 -17.14 1.96 -2.78
N GLU A 99 -17.79 1.28 -3.74
CA GLU A 99 -19.10 1.69 -4.24
C GLU A 99 -20.24 1.49 -3.22
N GLY A 100 -20.15 0.42 -2.44
CA GLY A 100 -21.22 0.02 -1.52
C GLY A 100 -21.14 0.63 -0.13
N LEU A 101 -19.95 1.02 0.33
CA LEU A 101 -19.74 1.47 1.72
C LEU A 101 -18.92 2.75 1.84
N LEU A 102 -17.74 2.83 1.23
CA LEU A 102 -16.79 3.91 1.54
C LEU A 102 -17.09 5.23 0.83
N GLY A 103 -17.65 5.14 -0.38
CA GLY A 103 -17.77 6.27 -1.29
C GLY A 103 -16.47 6.59 -2.03
N LYS A 104 -16.61 7.16 -3.24
CA LYS A 104 -15.50 7.41 -4.18
C LYS A 104 -14.51 8.48 -3.70
N GLU A 105 -14.99 9.40 -2.86
CA GLU A 105 -14.18 10.47 -2.26
C GLU A 105 -13.26 9.96 -1.13
N SER A 106 -13.64 8.87 -0.47
CA SER A 106 -12.88 8.30 0.66
C SER A 106 -12.01 7.14 0.20
N GLY A 107 -12.52 6.28 -0.69
CA GLY A 107 -11.78 5.12 -1.19
C GLY A 107 -10.61 5.48 -2.10
N LEU A 108 -9.49 4.77 -1.93
CA LEU A 108 -8.31 4.82 -2.78
C LEU A 108 -7.78 3.39 -2.98
N ILE A 109 -7.87 2.85 -4.20
CA ILE A 109 -7.43 1.47 -4.49
C ILE A 109 -5.97 1.48 -4.96
N VAL A 110 -5.12 0.63 -4.39
CA VAL A 110 -3.73 0.44 -4.83
C VAL A 110 -3.61 -0.95 -5.45
N THR A 111 -3.34 -1.01 -6.76
CA THR A 111 -3.22 -2.27 -7.51
C THR A 111 -2.40 -2.08 -8.78
N ASN A 112 -1.68 -3.12 -9.19
CA ASN A 112 -0.98 -3.18 -10.48
C ASN A 112 -1.83 -3.84 -11.60
N ASP A 113 -3.02 -4.40 -11.32
CA ASP A 113 -3.87 -5.02 -12.35
C ASP A 113 -4.49 -3.95 -13.29
N ASP A 114 -4.10 -4.01 -14.57
CA ASP A 114 -4.54 -3.06 -15.62
C ASP A 114 -6.05 -3.07 -15.86
N GLN A 115 -6.70 -4.24 -15.71
CA GLN A 115 -8.14 -4.35 -15.84
C GLN A 115 -8.83 -3.68 -14.65
N ALA A 116 -8.31 -3.85 -13.44
CA ALA A 116 -8.80 -3.20 -12.23
C ALA A 116 -8.62 -1.68 -12.29
N LEU A 117 -7.44 -1.20 -12.70
CA LEU A 117 -7.18 0.23 -12.95
C LEU A 117 -8.14 0.79 -14.03
N GLY A 118 -8.38 0.04 -15.09
CA GLY A 118 -9.35 0.38 -16.13
C GLY A 118 -10.78 0.50 -15.59
N LYS A 119 -11.22 -0.46 -14.74
CA LYS A 119 -12.53 -0.43 -14.07
C LYS A 119 -12.65 0.78 -13.12
N CYS A 120 -11.62 1.06 -12.33
CA CYS A 120 -11.58 2.21 -11.42
C CYS A 120 -11.76 3.53 -12.20
N ARG A 121 -11.03 3.68 -13.31
CA ARG A 121 -11.14 4.86 -14.18
C ARG A 121 -12.56 5.04 -14.74
N ILE A 122 -13.18 3.98 -15.28
CA ILE A 122 -14.55 4.02 -15.81
C ILE A 122 -15.56 4.40 -14.72
N ARG A 123 -15.33 3.94 -13.49
CA ARG A 123 -16.22 4.17 -12.34
C ARG A 123 -15.91 5.45 -11.57
N ASN A 124 -14.90 6.22 -11.97
CA ASN A 124 -14.39 7.39 -11.24
C ASN A 124 -14.00 7.06 -9.78
N ILE A 125 -13.36 5.91 -9.57
CA ILE A 125 -12.77 5.51 -8.29
C ILE A 125 -11.29 5.88 -8.34
N ARG A 126 -10.79 6.53 -7.29
CA ARG A 126 -9.37 6.87 -7.20
C ARG A 126 -8.54 5.60 -7.08
N SER A 127 -7.47 5.52 -7.86
CA SER A 127 -6.58 4.36 -7.85
C SER A 127 -5.13 4.73 -8.15
N LEU A 128 -4.19 4.01 -7.54
CA LEU A 128 -2.75 4.12 -7.75
C LEU A 128 -2.21 2.76 -8.22
N ASP A 129 -1.29 2.81 -9.19
CA ASP A 129 -0.35 1.69 -9.42
C ASP A 129 0.82 1.81 -8.43
N MET A 130 1.68 0.80 -8.38
CA MET A 130 2.80 0.77 -7.42
C MET A 130 3.69 2.01 -7.50
N ALA A 131 4.01 2.48 -8.71
CA ALA A 131 4.90 3.62 -8.87
C ALA A 131 4.24 4.91 -8.32
N LYS A 132 2.95 5.12 -8.63
CA LYS A 132 2.17 6.22 -8.07
C LYS A 132 1.95 6.10 -6.57
N PHE A 133 1.88 4.89 -6.04
CA PHE A 133 1.80 4.65 -4.61
C PHE A 133 3.08 5.10 -3.89
N LEU A 134 4.26 4.77 -4.42
CA LEU A 134 5.53 5.27 -3.87
C LEU A 134 5.64 6.79 -3.94
N ILE A 135 5.21 7.40 -5.05
CA ILE A 135 5.14 8.86 -5.19
C ILE A 135 4.19 9.45 -4.14
N TRP A 136 2.99 8.87 -3.99
CA TRP A 136 2.02 9.30 -2.99
C TRP A 136 2.60 9.24 -1.57
N CYS A 137 3.33 8.17 -1.24
CA CYS A 137 4.03 8.05 0.05
C CYS A 137 5.09 9.15 0.24
N CYS A 138 5.85 9.51 -0.80
CA CYS A 138 6.77 10.65 -0.76
C CYS A 138 6.05 11.99 -0.54
N GLU A 139 4.96 12.23 -1.27
CA GLU A 139 4.17 13.46 -1.18
C GLU A 139 3.56 13.67 0.22
N HIS A 140 3.23 12.58 0.91
CA HIS A 140 2.68 12.61 2.27
C HIS A 140 3.75 12.47 3.36
N GLY A 141 5.04 12.44 2.99
CA GLY A 141 6.15 12.34 3.94
C GLY A 141 6.23 10.99 4.67
N VAL A 142 5.55 9.95 4.16
CA VAL A 142 5.63 8.57 4.64
C VAL A 142 6.96 7.94 4.25
N LEU A 143 7.43 8.24 3.03
CA LEU A 143 8.65 7.67 2.46
C LEU A 143 9.66 8.78 2.16
N GLY A 144 10.93 8.54 2.52
CA GLY A 144 12.03 9.39 2.11
C GLY A 144 12.31 9.27 0.62
N ARG A 145 12.86 10.31 -0.02
CA ARG A 145 13.20 10.25 -1.45
C ARG A 145 14.20 9.13 -1.75
N ASP A 146 15.21 8.97 -0.92
CA ASP A 146 16.23 7.93 -1.08
C ASP A 146 15.58 6.53 -0.94
N ASP A 147 14.79 6.32 0.12
CA ASP A 147 14.08 5.06 0.34
C ASP A 147 13.08 4.75 -0.81
N ALA A 148 12.49 5.77 -1.42
CA ALA A 148 11.59 5.61 -2.56
C ALA A 148 12.33 5.19 -3.83
N VAL A 149 13.53 5.73 -4.07
CA VAL A 149 14.36 5.35 -5.22
C VAL A 149 14.90 3.93 -5.03
N ASP A 150 15.40 3.61 -3.84
CA ASP A 150 15.89 2.27 -3.53
C ASP A 150 14.75 1.25 -3.68
N GLY A 151 13.57 1.58 -3.14
CA GLY A 151 12.35 0.78 -3.30
C GLY A 151 11.93 0.58 -4.76
N PHE A 152 11.94 1.65 -5.57
CA PHE A 152 11.67 1.56 -7.00
C PHE A 152 12.67 0.64 -7.70
N ASP A 153 13.96 0.76 -7.39
CA ASP A 153 15.02 -0.02 -8.01
C ASP A 153 14.94 -1.50 -7.63
N ASP A 154 14.57 -1.81 -6.39
CA ASP A 154 14.39 -3.20 -5.94
C ASP A 154 13.15 -3.84 -6.60
N LEU A 155 12.04 -3.11 -6.69
CA LEU A 155 10.84 -3.55 -7.42
C LEU A 155 11.12 -3.75 -8.92
N ALA A 156 12.01 -2.97 -9.52
CA ALA A 156 12.34 -3.07 -10.93
C ALA A 156 13.29 -4.24 -11.29
N LYS A 157 14.00 -4.83 -10.30
CA LYS A 157 14.93 -5.94 -10.53
C LYS A 157 14.22 -7.26 -10.71
N ASP A 158 13.32 -7.59 -9.78
CA ASP A 158 12.67 -8.90 -9.69
C ASP A 158 11.13 -8.81 -9.50
N GLY A 159 10.58 -7.60 -9.41
CA GLY A 159 9.18 -7.33 -9.10
C GLY A 159 8.33 -6.84 -10.30
N PRO A 160 7.28 -6.05 -10.06
CA PRO A 160 6.32 -5.65 -11.09
C PRO A 160 6.95 -4.74 -12.14
N VAL A 161 6.52 -4.86 -13.40
CA VAL A 161 6.92 -3.93 -14.46
C VAL A 161 6.33 -2.54 -14.17
N LEU A 162 7.15 -1.68 -13.56
CA LEU A 162 6.79 -0.30 -13.28
C LEU A 162 6.61 0.47 -14.59
N LYS A 163 5.45 1.13 -14.76
CA LYS A 163 5.03 1.76 -16.03
C LYS A 163 5.67 3.11 -16.30
N ILE A 164 6.57 3.56 -15.44
CA ILE A 164 7.30 4.82 -15.58
C ILE A 164 8.80 4.53 -15.58
N SER A 165 9.57 5.33 -16.30
CA SER A 165 11.03 5.21 -16.24
C SER A 165 11.53 5.67 -14.89
N ARG A 166 12.65 5.08 -14.44
CA ARG A 166 13.35 5.50 -13.22
C ARG A 166 13.62 7.01 -13.17
N GLN A 167 14.07 7.59 -14.28
CA GLN A 167 14.33 9.04 -14.35
C GLN A 167 13.04 9.85 -14.13
N LYS A 168 11.93 9.45 -14.78
CA LYS A 168 10.65 10.13 -14.60
C LYS A 168 10.14 10.00 -13.16
N PHE A 169 10.32 8.84 -12.53
CA PHE A 169 10.00 8.64 -11.12
C PHE A 169 10.80 9.60 -10.22
N ILE A 170 12.12 9.68 -10.41
CA ILE A 170 13.00 10.61 -9.67
C ILE A 170 12.55 12.06 -9.86
N ASP A 171 12.23 12.45 -11.08
CA ASP A 171 11.78 13.80 -11.40
C ASP A 171 10.45 14.14 -10.70
N GLU A 172 9.55 13.16 -10.55
CA GLU A 172 8.27 13.32 -9.85
C GLU A 172 8.47 13.46 -8.33
N ILE A 173 9.21 12.54 -7.67
CA ILE A 173 9.44 12.61 -6.22
C ILE A 173 10.33 13.80 -5.78
N SER A 174 11.15 14.33 -6.70
CA SER A 174 11.95 15.54 -6.44
C SER A 174 11.10 16.79 -6.25
N ARG A 175 9.88 16.79 -6.78
CA ARG A 175 8.89 17.87 -6.63
C ARG A 175 8.08 17.72 -5.34
N SER A 176 8.06 16.53 -4.73
CA SER A 176 7.35 16.27 -3.47
C SER A 176 8.03 17.02 -2.29
N PRO A 177 7.25 17.50 -1.30
CA PRO A 177 7.81 18.15 -0.11
C PRO A 177 8.80 17.21 0.61
N ALA A 178 9.86 17.78 1.19
CA ALA A 178 10.83 16.99 1.93
C ALA A 178 10.17 16.33 3.16
N PRO A 179 10.51 15.07 3.50
CA PRO A 179 9.95 14.42 4.69
C PRO A 179 10.23 15.27 5.92
N SER A 180 9.23 15.42 6.78
CA SER A 180 9.47 15.98 8.11
C SER A 180 10.33 14.99 8.90
N ARG A 181 11.62 15.32 9.08
CA ARG A 181 12.59 14.51 9.84
C ARG A 181 11.98 14.04 11.18
N ARG A 182 11.60 12.76 11.28
CA ARG A 182 11.62 12.03 12.55
C ARG A 182 12.84 11.12 12.56
N GLY A 183 13.60 11.23 13.65
CA GLY A 183 15.00 10.84 13.73
C GLY A 183 15.25 9.38 13.34
N ARG A 184 16.17 9.21 12.39
CA ARG A 184 16.96 8.00 12.23
C ARG A 184 17.63 7.73 13.59
N ALA A 185 17.12 6.78 14.36
CA ALA A 185 17.85 6.26 15.51
C ALA A 185 19.17 5.71 15.00
N GLY A 186 20.27 6.38 15.34
CA GLY A 186 21.59 6.08 14.81
C GLY A 186 22.01 4.66 15.14
N LYS A 187 22.25 3.84 14.11
CA LYS A 187 23.19 2.72 14.23
C LYS A 187 24.60 3.28 14.14
N SER A 188 25.05 3.88 15.24
CA SER A 188 26.47 3.83 15.60
C SER A 188 26.73 2.42 16.13
N ARG A 189 27.33 1.57 15.30
CA ARG A 189 28.10 0.43 15.81
C ARG A 189 29.54 0.68 15.40
N GLY A 190 30.27 1.21 16.36
CA GLY A 190 31.71 1.40 16.28
C GLY A 190 32.41 0.06 16.09
N ASP A 191 33.36 0.10 15.17
CA ASP A 191 34.48 -0.83 15.08
C ASP A 191 35.20 -0.88 16.43
N GLY A 192 35.14 -2.04 17.08
CA GLY A 192 35.92 -2.37 18.27
C GLY A 192 36.93 -3.45 17.92
N SER A 193 37.98 -3.06 17.18
CA SER A 193 39.17 -3.90 17.00
C SER A 193 40.20 -3.62 18.09
N ARG A 194 40.78 -4.70 18.64
CA ARG A 194 41.95 -4.84 19.58
C ARG A 194 41.60 -4.81 21.08
N GLY A 195 42.05 -5.74 21.92
CA GLY A 195 42.96 -6.87 21.72
C GLY A 195 42.97 -7.78 22.96
N SER A 196 43.47 -8.99 22.77
CA SER A 196 43.92 -9.91 23.83
C SER A 196 45.44 -9.98 23.81
#